data_AF-A0A963WCG5-F1
#
_entry.id   AF-A0A963WCG5-F1
#
_cell.length_a   1.000
_cell.length_b   1.000
_cell.length_c   1.000
_cell.angle_alpha   90.00
_cell.angle_beta   90.00
_cell.angle_gamma   90.00
#
_symmetry.space_group_name_H-M   'P 1'
#
loop_
_entity.id
_entity.type
_entity.pdbx_description
1 polymer ?
#
loop_
_entity_poly.entity_id
_entity_poly.type
_entity_poly.pdbx_seq_one_letter_code
_entity_poly.pdbx_strand_id
1 'polypeptide(L)'
;AYRNIGARWANLDPLKRSERPAIPELEPSFYGFTDADMETVFNTSNTFFGKDVMSLRDLLNALRETYCGTVGAEYMYITDQTEKRWWQQKLESVRANPQLTADQKKHVLERLTAAEGLERFLHTKYVGQKRFSLEGGESFIVSMDELINRAGEAGVQEIVIGMAHRGR
;
A
#
# COMPACT_ATOMS: atom_id res chain seq x y z
N ALA A 1 -14.42 -2.07 11.71
CA ALA A 1 -13.37 -3.11 11.62
C ALA A 1 -12.26 -2.78 10.62
N TYR A 2 -12.56 -2.52 9.34
CA TYR A 2 -11.58 -2.32 8.27
C TYR A 2 -10.36 -1.45 8.63
N ARG A 3 -10.56 -0.26 9.23
CA ARG A 3 -9.45 0.61 9.67
C ARG A 3 -8.51 -0.02 10.71
N ASN A 4 -9.00 -0.91 11.57
CA ASN A 4 -8.24 -1.52 12.68
C ASN A 4 -7.56 -2.83 12.29
N ILE A 5 -8.24 -3.67 11.52
CA ILE A 5 -7.81 -5.05 11.26
C ILE A 5 -7.77 -5.42 9.77
N GLY A 6 -8.13 -4.51 8.86
CA GLY A 6 -8.13 -4.78 7.41
C GLY A 6 -6.77 -5.22 6.89
N ALA A 7 -5.69 -4.70 7.47
CA ALA A 7 -4.32 -5.10 7.15
C ALA A 7 -4.07 -6.61 7.28
N ARG A 8 -4.77 -7.30 8.19
CA ARG A 8 -4.67 -8.76 8.38
C ARG A 8 -5.23 -9.56 7.20
N TRP A 9 -6.06 -8.94 6.37
CA TRP A 9 -6.61 -9.54 5.15
C TRP A 9 -5.98 -8.98 3.87
N ALA A 10 -5.08 -7.99 3.98
CA ALA A 10 -4.42 -7.37 2.83
C ALA A 10 -3.54 -8.37 2.06
N ASN A 11 -3.40 -8.14 0.75
CA ASN A 11 -2.61 -8.95 -0.16
C ASN A 11 -1.13 -8.56 -0.13
N LEU A 12 -0.42 -8.98 0.92
CA LEU A 12 0.96 -8.55 1.18
C LEU A 12 2.02 -9.56 0.73
N ASP A 13 1.67 -10.85 0.62
CA ASP A 13 2.60 -11.89 0.19
C ASP A 13 2.63 -12.00 -1.35
N PRO A 14 3.73 -11.59 -2.02
CA PRO A 14 3.82 -11.69 -3.48
C PRO A 14 3.82 -13.15 -3.97
N LEU A 15 4.18 -14.10 -3.12
CA LEU A 15 4.25 -15.53 -3.45
C LEU A 15 2.97 -16.28 -3.08
N LYS A 16 2.01 -15.63 -2.40
CA LYS A 16 0.70 -16.18 -2.01
C LYS A 16 0.81 -17.55 -1.32
N ARG A 17 1.80 -17.71 -0.43
CA ARG A 17 2.09 -18.97 0.28
C ARG A 17 1.13 -19.23 1.42
N SER A 18 0.56 -18.17 1.99
CA SER A 18 -0.39 -18.26 3.09
C SER A 18 -1.81 -18.02 2.59
N GLU A 19 -2.74 -18.87 3.02
CA GLU A 19 -4.16 -18.61 2.82
C GLU A 19 -4.59 -17.40 3.65
N ARG A 20 -5.56 -16.65 3.12
CA ARG A 20 -6.10 -15.50 3.84
C ARG A 20 -7.02 -15.99 4.96
N PRO A 21 -6.84 -15.52 6.20
CA PRO A 21 -7.70 -15.92 7.28
C PRO A 21 -9.13 -15.42 7.03
N ALA A 22 -10.12 -16.21 7.43
CA ALA A 22 -11.48 -15.70 7.58
C ALA A 22 -11.51 -14.77 8.80
N ILE A 23 -11.93 -13.52 8.60
CA ILE A 23 -12.04 -12.52 9.66
C ILE A 23 -13.51 -12.09 9.74
N PRO A 24 -14.29 -12.65 10.69
CA PRO A 24 -15.72 -12.37 10.79
C PRO A 24 -16.04 -10.88 10.84
N GLU A 25 -15.24 -10.07 11.52
CA GLU A 25 -15.48 -8.63 11.68
C GLU A 25 -15.29 -7.83 10.38
N LEU A 26 -14.72 -8.43 9.31
CA LEU A 26 -14.70 -7.82 7.98
C LEU A 26 -15.91 -8.23 7.13
N GLU A 27 -16.69 -9.21 7.57
CA GLU A 27 -17.90 -9.64 6.89
C GLU A 27 -19.13 -8.84 7.34
N PRO A 28 -19.98 -8.36 6.41
CA PRO A 28 -21.18 -7.58 6.76
C PRO A 28 -22.15 -8.36 7.66
N SER A 29 -22.24 -9.67 7.46
CA SER A 29 -23.11 -10.58 8.23
C SER A 29 -22.79 -10.60 9.73
N PHE A 30 -21.54 -10.32 10.12
CA PHE A 30 -21.15 -10.19 11.52
C PHE A 30 -21.87 -9.03 12.23
N TYR A 31 -22.25 -8.00 11.47
CA TYR A 31 -23.00 -6.85 11.97
C TYR A 31 -24.51 -6.95 11.71
N GLY A 32 -25.00 -8.11 11.24
CA GLY A 32 -26.41 -8.34 10.94
C GLY A 32 -26.87 -7.80 9.59
N PHE A 33 -25.96 -7.33 8.72
CA PHE A 33 -26.32 -6.94 7.36
C PHE A 33 -26.52 -8.18 6.49
N THR A 34 -27.57 -8.13 5.68
CA THR A 34 -27.92 -9.16 4.70
C THR A 34 -27.70 -8.66 3.28
N ASP A 35 -27.84 -9.55 2.30
CA ASP A 35 -27.75 -9.17 0.89
C ASP A 35 -28.82 -8.14 0.48
N ALA A 36 -29.97 -8.11 1.17
CA ALA A 36 -31.02 -7.13 0.94
C ALA A 36 -30.59 -5.70 1.34
N ASP A 37 -29.62 -5.56 2.24
CA ASP A 37 -29.15 -4.26 2.75
C ASP A 37 -28.06 -3.63 1.86
N MET A 38 -27.58 -4.36 0.85
CA MET A 38 -26.44 -3.91 0.02
C MET A 38 -26.72 -2.62 -0.74
N GLU A 39 -27.97 -2.39 -1.12
CA GLU A 39 -28.40 -1.17 -1.82
C GLU A 39 -28.91 -0.08 -0.85
N THR A 40 -28.99 -0.38 0.44
CA THR A 40 -29.35 0.61 1.47
C THR A 40 -28.28 1.69 1.55
N VAL A 41 -28.70 2.95 1.55
CA VAL A 41 -27.81 4.12 1.57
C VAL A 41 -27.54 4.56 3.00
N PHE A 42 -26.26 4.76 3.32
CA PHE A 42 -25.79 5.20 4.63
C PHE A 42 -25.06 6.54 4.54
N ASN A 43 -25.03 7.28 5.64
CA ASN A 43 -24.20 8.47 5.78
C ASN A 43 -22.73 8.05 5.96
N THR A 44 -21.88 8.56 5.09
CA THR A 44 -20.44 8.29 5.04
C THR A 44 -19.60 9.56 5.20
N SER A 45 -20.17 10.63 5.75
CA SER A 45 -19.49 11.93 5.94
C SER A 45 -18.23 11.87 6.84
N ASN A 46 -18.10 10.82 7.67
CA ASN A 46 -16.90 10.55 8.47
C ASN A 46 -15.83 9.74 7.72
N THR A 47 -15.98 9.57 6.41
CA THR A 47 -15.01 8.93 5.52
C THR A 47 -14.53 9.93 4.48
N PHE A 48 -13.37 9.69 3.89
CA PHE A 48 -12.81 10.56 2.85
C PHE A 48 -12.94 9.97 1.44
N PHE A 49 -13.99 9.18 1.19
CA PHE A 49 -14.26 8.58 -0.14
C PHE A 49 -14.85 9.55 -1.16
N GLY A 50 -14.97 10.84 -0.83
CA GLY A 50 -15.48 11.89 -1.72
C GLY A 50 -17.00 11.94 -1.85
N LYS A 51 -17.74 11.20 -1.01
CA LYS A 51 -19.21 11.20 -0.94
C LYS A 51 -19.70 11.21 0.51
N ASP A 52 -20.71 12.02 0.79
CA ASP A 52 -21.34 12.08 2.12
C ASP A 52 -22.36 10.96 2.36
N VAL A 53 -22.78 10.28 1.28
CA VAL A 53 -23.67 9.12 1.31
C VAL A 53 -23.23 8.06 0.29
N MET A 54 -23.34 6.79 0.67
CA MET A 54 -22.99 5.64 -0.19
C MET A 54 -23.92 4.46 0.11
N SER A 55 -24.18 3.60 -0.89
CA SER A 55 -24.78 2.30 -0.62
C SER A 55 -23.83 1.45 0.23
N LEU A 56 -24.36 0.49 1.00
CA LEU A 56 -23.53 -0.44 1.77
C LEU A 56 -22.53 -1.18 0.86
N ARG A 57 -22.96 -1.59 -0.34
CA ARG A 57 -22.10 -2.22 -1.35
C ARG A 57 -20.91 -1.33 -1.71
N ASP A 58 -21.16 -0.09 -2.08
CA ASP A 58 -20.12 0.85 -2.48
C ASP A 58 -19.16 1.15 -1.34
N LEU A 59 -19.69 1.30 -0.12
CA LEU A 59 -18.89 1.54 1.08
C LEU A 59 -17.97 0.35 1.38
N LEU A 60 -18.49 -0.87 1.35
CA LEU A 60 -17.70 -2.09 1.58
C LEU A 60 -16.60 -2.26 0.52
N ASN A 61 -16.92 -1.99 -0.74
CA ASN A 61 -15.93 -2.02 -1.82
C ASN A 61 -14.82 -0.99 -1.60
N ALA A 62 -15.18 0.26 -1.25
CA ALA A 62 -14.19 1.30 -0.97
C ALA A 62 -13.29 0.95 0.24
N LEU A 63 -13.88 0.38 1.30
CA LEU A 63 -13.13 -0.08 2.47
C LEU A 63 -12.20 -1.25 2.15
N ARG A 64 -12.65 -2.22 1.35
CA ARG A 64 -11.84 -3.35 0.89
C ARG A 64 -10.68 -2.89 0.00
N GLU A 65 -10.94 -2.02 -0.96
CA GLU A 65 -9.88 -1.45 -1.81
C GLU A 65 -8.82 -0.71 -0.98
N THR A 66 -9.27 0.07 0.01
CA THR A 66 -8.38 0.91 0.82
C THR A 66 -7.55 0.13 1.84
N TYR A 67 -8.18 -0.79 2.59
CA TYR A 67 -7.57 -1.41 3.78
C TYR A 67 -7.19 -2.88 3.58
N CYS A 68 -7.63 -3.49 2.48
CA CYS A 68 -7.46 -4.92 2.20
C CYS A 68 -6.79 -5.17 0.83
N GLY A 69 -6.28 -4.11 0.18
CA GLY A 69 -5.59 -4.17 -1.10
C GLY A 69 -4.14 -4.67 -0.98
N THR A 70 -3.23 -4.07 -1.74
CA THR A 70 -1.78 -4.39 -1.70
C THR A 70 -1.02 -3.63 -0.62
N VAL A 71 -1.72 -2.84 0.20
CA VAL A 71 -1.16 -2.06 1.31
C VAL A 71 -1.88 -2.46 2.59
N GLY A 72 -1.11 -2.83 3.62
CA GLY A 72 -1.61 -3.12 4.95
C GLY A 72 -1.40 -1.90 5.85
N ALA A 73 -2.45 -1.11 6.06
CA ALA A 73 -2.36 0.10 6.87
C ALA A 73 -2.62 -0.21 8.36
N GLU A 74 -1.62 0.03 9.20
CA GLU A 74 -1.73 -0.06 10.66
C GLU A 74 -1.39 1.29 11.29
N TYR A 75 -2.43 2.02 11.70
CA TYR A 75 -2.27 3.36 12.28
C TYR A 75 -3.26 3.65 13.43
N MET A 76 -4.27 2.79 13.62
CA MET A 76 -5.32 3.05 14.61
C MET A 76 -4.84 2.95 16.07
N TYR A 77 -3.64 2.40 16.31
CA TYR A 77 -2.98 2.40 17.62
C TYR A 77 -2.44 3.79 18.03
N ILE A 78 -2.29 4.73 17.09
CA ILE A 78 -1.85 6.10 17.37
C ILE A 78 -2.85 6.78 18.33
N THR A 79 -2.37 7.49 19.34
CA THR A 79 -3.27 8.13 20.32
C THR A 79 -3.84 9.45 19.80
N ASP A 80 -3.05 10.21 19.03
CA ASP A 80 -3.46 11.50 18.46
C ASP A 80 -4.54 11.33 17.39
N GLN A 81 -5.66 12.03 17.57
CA GLN A 81 -6.81 12.00 16.65
C GLN A 81 -6.53 12.75 15.34
N THR A 82 -5.70 13.78 15.38
CA THR A 82 -5.30 14.58 14.22
C THR A 82 -4.49 13.72 13.26
N GLU A 83 -3.52 12.95 13.78
CA GLU A 83 -2.72 12.01 12.99
C GLU A 83 -3.58 10.88 12.42
N LYS A 84 -4.49 10.30 13.22
CA LYS A 84 -5.45 9.30 12.74
C LYS A 84 -6.30 9.83 11.59
N ARG A 85 -6.82 11.05 11.71
CA ARG A 85 -7.64 11.68 10.68
C ARG A 85 -6.83 12.00 9.43
N TRP A 86 -5.57 12.42 9.60
CA TRP A 86 -4.64 12.64 8.49
C TRP A 86 -4.40 11.36 7.68
N TRP A 87 -4.14 10.23 8.36
CA TRP A 87 -3.99 8.93 7.69
C TRP A 87 -5.27 8.46 7.01
N GLN A 88 -6.42 8.61 7.65
CA GLN A 88 -7.72 8.32 7.03
C GLN A 88 -7.90 9.12 5.75
N GLN A 89 -7.65 10.43 5.79
CA GLN A 89 -7.76 11.29 4.62
C GLN A 89 -6.80 10.86 3.52
N LYS A 90 -5.52 10.61 3.82
CA LYS A 90 -4.51 10.21 2.84
C LYS A 90 -4.81 8.87 2.18
N LEU A 91 -5.33 7.90 2.93
CA LEU A 91 -5.61 6.55 2.42
C LEU A 91 -6.95 6.49 1.69
N GLU A 92 -8.03 6.98 2.30
CA GLU A 92 -9.38 6.83 1.76
C GLU A 92 -9.61 7.70 0.51
N SER A 93 -8.98 8.87 0.42
CA SER A 93 -9.17 9.78 -0.74
C SER A 93 -8.68 9.19 -2.06
N VAL A 94 -7.71 8.28 -2.02
CA VAL A 94 -7.15 7.60 -3.19
C VAL A 94 -7.36 6.09 -3.12
N ARG A 95 -8.10 5.60 -2.13
CA ARG A 95 -8.31 4.17 -1.85
C ARG A 95 -7.01 3.38 -1.77
N ALA A 96 -5.98 3.97 -1.16
CA ALA A 96 -4.61 3.46 -1.11
C ALA A 96 -3.98 3.10 -2.48
N ASN A 97 -4.54 3.61 -3.59
CA ASN A 97 -4.10 3.34 -4.95
C ASN A 97 -4.00 4.65 -5.76
N PRO A 98 -2.94 5.46 -5.53
CA PRO A 98 -2.76 6.71 -6.25
C PRO A 98 -2.61 6.45 -7.75
N GLN A 99 -3.32 7.24 -8.55
CA GLN A 99 -3.25 7.12 -10.01
C GLN A 99 -1.96 7.77 -10.53
N LEU A 100 -1.06 6.94 -11.05
CA LEU A 100 0.16 7.40 -11.72
C LEU A 100 -0.13 7.76 -13.18
N THR A 101 0.49 8.83 -13.66
CA THR A 101 0.49 9.18 -15.07
C THR A 101 1.23 8.13 -15.91
N ALA A 102 1.04 8.15 -17.23
CA ALA A 102 1.74 7.22 -18.12
C ALA A 102 3.27 7.36 -18.00
N ASP A 103 3.78 8.58 -17.84
CA ASP A 103 5.21 8.82 -17.74
C ASP A 103 5.77 8.41 -16.36
N GLN A 104 5.01 8.63 -15.28
CA GLN A 104 5.37 8.08 -13.96
C GLN A 104 5.43 6.54 -13.98
N LYS A 105 4.49 5.88 -14.66
CA LYS A 105 4.51 4.42 -14.81
C LYS A 105 5.73 3.94 -15.61
N LYS A 106 6.11 4.66 -16.67
CA LYS A 106 7.34 4.36 -17.43
C LYS A 106 8.58 4.54 -16.57
N HIS A 107 8.66 5.61 -15.78
CA HIS A 107 9.79 5.86 -14.87
C HIS A 107 9.92 4.75 -13.82
N VAL A 108 8.81 4.34 -13.19
CA VAL A 108 8.78 3.20 -12.27
C VAL A 108 9.30 1.92 -12.94
N LEU A 109 8.84 1.61 -14.15
CA LEU A 109 9.30 0.45 -14.91
C LEU A 109 10.79 0.53 -15.26
N GLU A 110 11.28 1.71 -15.62
CA GLU A 110 12.68 1.95 -15.94
C GLU A 110 13.58 1.69 -14.72
N ARG A 111 13.23 2.25 -13.55
CA ARG A 111 13.99 2.04 -12.30
C ARG A 111 13.98 0.57 -11.88
N LEU A 112 12.85 -0.11 -12.02
CA LEU A 112 12.73 -1.54 -11.74
C LEU A 112 13.63 -2.38 -12.68
N THR A 113 13.61 -2.06 -13.98
CA THR A 113 14.42 -2.74 -15.01
C THR A 113 15.90 -2.51 -14.79
N ALA A 114 16.30 -1.30 -14.38
CA ALA A 114 17.68 -0.99 -14.05
C ALA A 114 18.18 -1.80 -12.83
N ALA A 115 17.33 -1.94 -11.80
CA ALA A 115 17.64 -2.75 -10.62
C ALA A 115 17.85 -4.24 -10.98
N GLU A 116 16.90 -4.83 -11.72
CA GLU A 116 17.01 -6.23 -12.18
C GLU A 116 18.23 -6.43 -13.11
N GLY A 117 18.42 -5.50 -14.06
CA GLY A 117 19.51 -5.57 -15.04
C GLY A 117 20.89 -5.55 -14.39
N LEU A 118 21.09 -4.70 -13.38
CA LEU A 118 22.34 -4.65 -12.60
C LEU A 118 22.57 -5.98 -11.86
N GLU A 119 21.54 -6.51 -11.19
CA GLU A 119 21.64 -7.78 -10.47
C GLU A 119 21.98 -8.94 -11.40
N ARG A 120 21.36 -9.02 -12.59
CA ARG A 120 21.66 -10.05 -13.59
C ARG A 120 23.08 -9.91 -14.14
N PHE A 121 23.51 -8.68 -14.44
CA PHE A 121 24.86 -8.42 -14.91
C PHE A 121 25.92 -8.86 -13.88
N LEU A 122 25.75 -8.47 -12.62
CA LEU A 122 26.64 -8.88 -11.54
C LEU A 122 26.66 -10.40 -11.36
N HIS A 123 25.52 -11.07 -11.57
CA HIS A 123 25.41 -12.53 -11.46
C HIS A 123 26.29 -13.20 -12.50
N THR A 124 26.19 -12.75 -13.75
CA THR A 124 26.88 -13.37 -14.89
C THR A 124 28.37 -13.06 -14.85
N LYS A 125 28.76 -11.84 -14.47
CA LYS A 125 30.15 -11.39 -14.56
C LYS A 125 31.02 -11.82 -13.37
N TYR A 126 30.45 -11.87 -12.17
CA TYR A 126 31.20 -12.14 -10.93
C TYR A 126 30.70 -13.42 -10.24
N VAL A 127 30.83 -14.54 -10.94
CA VAL A 127 30.39 -15.85 -10.45
C VAL A 127 31.15 -16.24 -9.18
N GLY A 128 30.41 -16.72 -8.17
CA GLY A 128 30.98 -17.20 -6.90
C GLY A 128 31.36 -16.09 -5.90
N GLN A 129 31.28 -14.81 -6.29
CA GLN A 129 31.48 -13.71 -5.35
C GLN A 129 30.22 -13.52 -4.49
N LYS A 130 30.43 -13.38 -3.17
CA LYS A 130 29.33 -13.16 -2.24
C LYS A 130 28.74 -11.78 -2.48
N ARG A 131 27.49 -11.78 -2.94
CA ARG A 131 26.68 -10.60 -3.15
C ARG A 131 25.39 -10.76 -2.36
N PHE A 132 24.99 -9.69 -1.70
CA PHE A 132 23.76 -9.67 -0.93
C PHE A 132 22.63 -9.13 -1.82
N SER A 133 22.27 -9.93 -2.82
CA SER A 133 21.39 -9.53 -3.92
C SER A 133 20.06 -8.95 -3.42
N LEU A 134 19.58 -7.94 -4.15
CA LEU A 134 18.25 -7.37 -4.01
C LEU A 134 17.17 -8.14 -4.79
N GLU A 135 17.51 -9.27 -5.41
CA GLU A 135 16.54 -10.06 -6.20
C GLU A 135 15.27 -10.39 -5.41
N GLY A 136 14.11 -10.08 -6.00
CA GLY A 136 12.78 -10.14 -5.39
C GLY A 136 12.38 -8.93 -4.54
N GLY A 137 13.29 -7.97 -4.35
CA GLY A 137 13.09 -6.71 -3.60
C GLY A 137 13.39 -5.46 -4.42
N GLU A 138 13.38 -5.53 -5.75
CA GLU A 138 13.74 -4.46 -6.68
C GLU A 138 12.84 -3.23 -6.54
N SER A 139 11.61 -3.42 -6.04
CA SER A 139 10.68 -2.34 -5.68
C SER A 139 11.24 -1.39 -4.62
N PHE A 140 12.26 -1.81 -3.85
CA PHE A 140 13.01 -0.94 -2.94
C PHE A 140 13.69 0.21 -3.69
N ILE A 141 14.29 -0.05 -4.87
CA ILE A 141 14.95 0.97 -5.68
C ILE A 141 13.93 2.02 -6.16
N VAL A 142 12.76 1.56 -6.63
CA VAL A 142 11.66 2.43 -7.02
C VAL A 142 11.17 3.28 -5.84
N SER A 143 11.03 2.67 -4.66
CA SER A 143 10.56 3.34 -3.45
C SER A 143 11.54 4.40 -2.96
N MET A 144 12.85 4.11 -3.02
CA MET A 144 13.91 5.06 -2.65
C MET A 144 13.99 6.23 -3.64
N ASP A 145 13.87 5.96 -4.94
CA ASP A 145 13.84 6.99 -5.99
C ASP A 145 12.68 7.98 -5.77
N GLU A 146 11.46 7.45 -5.56
CA GLU A 146 10.28 8.28 -5.27
C GLU A 146 10.43 9.06 -3.95
N LEU A 147 11.01 8.45 -2.91
CA LEU A 147 11.25 9.13 -1.63
C LEU A 147 12.19 10.33 -1.82
N ILE A 148 13.29 10.15 -2.54
CA ILE A 148 14.27 11.22 -2.79
C ILE A 148 13.65 12.34 -3.62
N ASN A 149 12.89 11.99 -4.67
CA ASN A 149 12.21 12.98 -5.51
C ASN A 149 11.22 13.82 -4.68
N ARG A 150 10.37 13.17 -3.87
CA ARG A 150 9.42 13.87 -2.99
C ARG A 150 10.10 14.72 -1.92
N ALA A 151 11.21 14.24 -1.36
CA ALA A 151 11.98 15.00 -0.39
C ALA A 151 12.54 16.27 -1.03
N GLY A 152 13.06 16.18 -2.26
CA GLY A 152 13.52 17.34 -3.03
C GLY A 152 12.39 18.34 -3.32
N GLU A 153 11.21 17.87 -3.73
CA GLU A 153 10.02 18.72 -3.91
C GLU A 153 9.59 19.42 -2.62
N ALA A 154 9.79 18.78 -1.47
CA ALA A 154 9.55 19.35 -0.16
C ALA A 154 10.67 20.28 0.35
N GLY A 155 11.73 20.51 -0.45
CA GLY A 155 12.84 21.42 -0.14
C GLY A 155 13.97 20.79 0.69
N VAL A 156 13.97 19.48 0.89
CA VAL A 156 15.07 18.77 1.59
C VAL A 156 16.34 18.84 0.74
N GLN A 157 17.44 19.27 1.37
CA GLN A 157 18.73 19.48 0.68
C GLN A 157 19.68 18.28 0.78
N GLU A 158 19.54 17.47 1.84
CA GLU A 158 20.44 16.35 2.12
C GLU A 158 19.66 15.16 2.68
N ILE A 159 20.04 13.96 2.25
CA ILE A 159 19.48 12.69 2.73
C ILE A 159 20.63 11.77 3.11
N VAL A 160 20.63 11.33 4.36
CA VAL A 160 21.61 10.35 4.87
C VAL A 160 20.95 8.97 4.92
N ILE A 161 21.55 7.99 4.24
CA ILE A 161 21.01 6.63 4.14
C ILE A 161 21.84 5.67 5.00
N GLY A 162 21.21 5.09 6.02
CA GLY A 162 21.75 3.97 6.79
C GLY A 162 21.05 2.68 6.38
N MET A 163 21.78 1.73 5.80
CA MET A 163 21.22 0.43 5.38
C MET A 163 22.16 -0.73 5.68
N ALA A 164 21.57 -1.93 5.80
CA ALA A 164 22.32 -3.18 5.90
C ALA A 164 22.92 -3.59 4.54
N HIS A 165 23.31 -4.85 4.40
CA HIS A 165 24.04 -5.32 3.22
C HIS A 165 23.15 -5.63 2.00
N ARG A 166 21.84 -5.88 2.16
CA ARG A 166 20.97 -6.33 1.06
C ARG A 166 20.68 -5.18 0.10
N GLY A 167 21.03 -5.38 -1.19
CA GLY A 167 20.84 -4.38 -2.24
C GLY A 167 21.69 -3.13 -2.11
N ARG A 168 22.81 -3.22 -1.38
CA ARG A 168 23.85 -2.19 -1.29
C ARG A 168 24.84 -2.32 -2.44
#